data_AF-A0A7S4RYF9-F1
#
_entry.id   AF-A0A7S4RYF9-F1
#
_cell.length_a   1.000
_cell.length_b   1.000
_cell.length_c   1.000
_cell.angle_alpha   90.00
_cell.angle_beta   90.00
_cell.angle_gamma   90.00
#
_symmetry.space_group_name_H-M   'P 1'
#
loop_
_entity.id
_entity.type
_entity.pdbx_description
1 polymer ?
#
loop_
_entity_poly.entity_id
_entity_poly.type
_entity_poly.pdbx_seq_one_letter_code
_entity_poly.pdbx_strand_id
1 'polypeptide(L)'
;SNTSSSTFSDTSPSPFQTSTPTPSASPSPSPTPTFSCPPGQVGFILTLTTDNNPGETRWILKQGKRWSRATRIASTLYGSYTNWQTTYIETQCIEENEVFYFQILDKERDGICCDYGLGTYSLALNGQEPFHTGGVFGFKERTRFNAISSYNNMNTFIIEVETEPK
;
A
#
# COMPACT_ATOMS: atom_id res chain seq x y z
N SER A 1 -29.94 35.41 86.99
CA SER A 1 -29.93 36.03 85.66
C SER A 1 -30.80 35.17 84.76
N ASN A 2 -31.74 35.79 84.06
CA ASN A 2 -32.87 35.15 83.37
C ASN A 2 -32.51 34.17 82.24
N THR A 3 -33.40 33.20 82.09
CA THR A 3 -33.72 32.35 80.92
C THR A 3 -33.85 33.17 79.63
N SER A 4 -33.53 32.57 78.47
CA SER A 4 -34.38 32.61 77.26
C SER A 4 -33.82 31.74 76.11
N SER A 5 -34.76 31.05 75.49
CA SER A 5 -34.69 30.12 74.36
C SER A 5 -34.66 30.85 73.00
N SER A 6 -34.58 30.06 71.90
CA SER A 6 -34.90 30.39 70.47
C SER A 6 -33.66 30.72 69.61
N THR A 7 -33.48 30.40 68.31
CA THR A 7 -34.24 29.69 67.25
C THR A 7 -33.38 29.64 65.95
N PHE A 8 -33.65 28.64 65.07
CA PHE A 8 -33.53 28.56 63.59
C PHE A 8 -32.32 29.14 62.80
N SER A 9 -31.76 28.36 61.86
CA SER A 9 -31.85 28.64 60.40
C SER A 9 -31.27 27.52 59.52
N ASP A 10 -32.07 27.17 58.52
CA ASP A 10 -31.85 26.28 57.38
C ASP A 10 -30.97 26.96 56.31
N THR A 11 -30.06 26.23 55.66
CA THR A 11 -29.52 26.64 54.35
C THR A 11 -29.01 25.44 53.55
N SER A 12 -29.83 25.03 52.59
CA SER A 12 -29.50 24.11 51.48
C SER A 12 -28.57 24.77 50.45
N PRO A 13 -27.48 24.12 49.98
CA PRO A 13 -26.70 24.63 48.86
C PRO A 13 -27.25 24.17 47.50
N SER A 14 -27.43 25.17 46.62
CA SER A 14 -27.84 25.11 45.20
C SER A 14 -26.84 24.36 44.29
N PRO A 15 -27.28 23.73 43.17
CA PRO A 15 -26.41 22.94 42.29
C PRO A 15 -25.41 23.80 41.48
N PHE A 16 -24.14 23.40 41.49
CA PHE A 16 -23.10 23.95 40.61
C PHE A 16 -23.35 23.54 39.16
N GLN A 17 -23.62 24.49 38.27
CA GLN A 17 -23.61 24.27 36.82
C GLN A 17 -22.17 24.29 36.30
N THR A 18 -21.75 23.21 35.63
CA THR A 18 -20.44 23.07 35.01
C THR A 18 -20.50 23.59 33.57
N SER A 19 -19.76 24.64 33.24
CA SER A 19 -19.56 25.12 31.87
C SER A 19 -18.42 24.34 31.20
N THR A 20 -18.75 23.54 30.18
CA THR A 20 -17.78 22.85 29.32
C THR A 20 -17.14 23.82 28.31
N PRO A 21 -15.81 23.82 28.12
CA PRO A 21 -15.16 24.61 27.08
C PRO A 21 -15.37 24.00 25.69
N THR A 22 -15.65 24.85 24.71
CA THR A 22 -15.81 24.52 23.29
C THR A 22 -14.48 24.03 22.69
N PRO A 23 -14.45 22.93 21.91
CA PRO A 23 -13.21 22.48 21.28
C PRO A 23 -12.73 23.46 20.20
N SER A 24 -11.48 23.88 20.32
CA SER A 24 -10.75 24.68 19.34
C SER A 24 -10.49 23.86 18.07
N ALA A 25 -10.84 24.39 16.90
CA ALA A 25 -10.64 23.72 15.61
C ALA A 25 -9.13 23.57 15.30
N SER A 26 -8.69 22.33 15.11
CA SER A 26 -7.34 21.98 14.66
C SER A 26 -7.10 22.44 13.21
N PRO A 27 -5.91 22.93 12.85
CA PRO A 27 -5.59 23.27 11.46
C PRO A 27 -5.64 22.03 10.55
N SER A 28 -6.26 22.16 9.39
CA SER A 28 -6.33 21.13 8.36
C SER A 28 -4.95 20.94 7.70
N PRO A 29 -4.46 19.69 7.53
CA PRO A 29 -3.22 19.46 6.78
C PRO A 29 -3.39 19.88 5.31
N SER A 30 -2.34 20.46 4.73
CA SER A 30 -2.22 20.75 3.30
C SER A 30 -2.15 19.43 2.51
N PRO A 31 -2.77 19.32 1.31
CA PRO A 31 -2.74 18.07 0.57
C PRO A 31 -1.30 17.69 0.19
N THR A 32 -0.86 16.52 0.65
CA THR A 32 0.36 15.86 0.16
C THR A 32 0.21 15.64 -1.35
N PRO A 33 1.25 15.87 -2.19
CA PRO A 33 1.17 15.59 -3.61
C PRO A 33 0.80 14.12 -3.81
N THR A 34 -0.42 13.89 -4.29
CA THR A 34 -0.92 12.55 -4.60
C THR A 34 -0.37 12.13 -5.96
N PHE A 35 0.26 10.96 -6.01
CA PHE A 35 0.63 10.34 -7.29
C PHE A 35 -0.62 10.21 -8.15
N SER A 36 -0.64 10.90 -9.29
CA SER A 36 -1.76 10.93 -10.21
C SER A 36 -1.26 10.73 -11.64
N CYS A 37 -2.05 10.01 -12.42
CA CYS A 37 -1.73 9.70 -13.81
C CYS A 37 -2.52 10.59 -14.78
N PRO A 38 -1.95 10.88 -15.97
CA PRO A 38 -2.68 11.54 -17.04
C PRO A 38 -3.99 10.81 -17.41
N PRO A 39 -4.95 11.52 -18.03
CA PRO A 39 -6.14 10.88 -18.60
C PRO A 39 -5.77 9.73 -19.54
N GLY A 40 -6.50 8.61 -19.43
CA GLY A 40 -6.21 7.39 -20.21
C GLY A 40 -5.16 6.46 -19.58
N GLN A 41 -4.62 6.80 -18.42
CA GLN A 41 -3.66 5.96 -17.70
C GLN A 41 -4.14 5.64 -16.29
N VAL A 42 -3.71 4.49 -15.79
CA VAL A 42 -3.89 4.07 -14.40
C VAL A 42 -2.54 4.00 -13.70
N GLY A 43 -2.53 4.30 -12.40
CA GLY A 43 -1.32 4.21 -11.58
C GLY A 43 -1.05 2.77 -11.18
N PHE A 44 -0.03 2.16 -11.76
CA PHE A 44 0.55 0.92 -11.23
C PHE A 44 1.41 1.22 -10.01
N ILE A 45 1.22 0.43 -8.95
CA ILE A 45 1.96 0.55 -7.70
C ILE A 45 2.52 -0.82 -7.33
N LEU A 46 3.83 -0.88 -7.16
CA LEU A 46 4.52 -1.99 -6.51
C LEU A 46 4.94 -1.54 -5.12
N THR A 47 4.46 -2.24 -4.09
CA THR A 47 5.02 -2.13 -2.74
C THR A 47 5.93 -3.34 -2.54
N LEU A 48 7.22 -3.12 -2.37
CA LEU A 48 8.22 -4.16 -2.20
C LEU A 48 8.90 -4.01 -0.84
N THR A 49 8.75 -4.99 0.03
CA THR A 49 9.57 -5.14 1.23
C THR A 49 10.69 -6.12 0.92
N THR A 50 11.93 -5.67 1.06
CA THR A 50 13.11 -6.53 0.85
C THR A 50 13.32 -7.49 2.01
N ASP A 51 14.02 -8.60 1.75
CA ASP A 51 14.53 -9.50 2.76
C ASP A 51 15.93 -9.07 3.24
N ASN A 52 16.76 -10.01 3.72
CA ASN A 52 18.12 -9.72 4.15
C ASN A 52 19.12 -9.62 2.99
N ASN A 53 18.73 -9.98 1.76
CA ASN A 53 19.57 -9.97 0.56
C ASN A 53 18.99 -9.06 -0.55
N PRO A 54 18.70 -7.77 -0.27
CA PRO A 54 17.96 -6.88 -1.17
C PRO A 54 18.59 -6.73 -2.57
N GLY A 55 19.92 -6.87 -2.67
CA GLY A 55 20.66 -6.72 -3.92
C GLY A 55 20.34 -7.77 -4.98
N GLU A 56 19.73 -8.89 -4.56
CA GLU A 56 19.37 -10.02 -5.42
C GLU A 56 18.01 -9.82 -6.08
N THR A 57 17.21 -8.88 -5.58
CA THR A 57 15.88 -8.58 -6.11
C THR A 57 15.94 -7.58 -7.27
N ARG A 58 15.22 -7.88 -8.35
CA ARG A 58 14.87 -6.89 -9.39
C ARG A 58 13.48 -7.18 -9.95
N TRP A 59 12.92 -6.23 -10.69
CA TRP A 59 11.66 -6.43 -11.40
C TRP A 59 11.64 -5.83 -12.81
N ILE A 60 10.68 -6.27 -13.60
CA ILE A 60 10.41 -5.83 -14.97
C ILE A 60 8.90 -5.69 -15.15
N LEU A 61 8.47 -4.55 -15.70
CA LEU A 61 7.09 -4.32 -16.13
C LEU A 61 7.06 -4.21 -17.66
N LYS A 62 6.21 -5.02 -18.30
CA LYS A 62 6.02 -5.01 -19.75
C LYS A 62 4.56 -4.81 -20.15
N GLN A 63 4.34 -4.16 -21.28
CA GLN A 63 3.03 -4.00 -21.93
C GLN A 63 2.95 -4.86 -23.18
N GLY A 64 1.86 -5.61 -23.32
CA GLY A 64 1.53 -6.36 -24.54
C GLY A 64 0.72 -7.62 -24.25
N LYS A 65 0.08 -8.19 -25.27
CA LYS A 65 -0.79 -9.36 -25.12
C LYS A 65 -0.04 -10.67 -24.85
N ARG A 66 1.23 -10.78 -25.29
CA ARG A 66 2.08 -11.97 -25.11
C ARG A 66 3.44 -11.57 -24.56
N TRP A 67 3.90 -12.21 -23.50
CA TRP A 67 5.17 -11.90 -22.82
C TRP A 67 6.37 -11.78 -23.79
N SER A 68 6.51 -12.71 -24.73
CA SER A 68 7.63 -12.75 -25.69
C SER A 68 7.65 -11.59 -26.68
N ARG A 69 6.53 -10.87 -26.84
CA ARG A 69 6.39 -9.70 -27.72
C ARG A 69 6.03 -8.43 -26.96
N ALA A 70 6.01 -8.48 -25.63
CA ALA A 70 5.66 -7.35 -24.79
C ALA A 70 6.84 -6.37 -24.72
N THR A 71 6.54 -5.08 -24.77
CA THR A 71 7.49 -3.98 -24.67
C THR A 71 7.79 -3.71 -23.20
N ARG A 72 9.06 -3.63 -22.82
CA ARG A 72 9.45 -3.23 -21.46
C ARG A 72 9.20 -1.73 -21.29
N ILE A 73 8.40 -1.38 -20.29
CA ILE A 73 8.04 0.01 -19.99
C ILE A 73 8.72 0.52 -18.71
N ALA A 74 9.02 -0.36 -17.75
CA ALA A 74 9.78 -0.03 -16.55
C ALA A 74 10.55 -1.26 -16.05
N SER A 75 11.63 -1.04 -15.31
CA SER A 75 12.41 -2.11 -14.66
C SER A 75 13.47 -1.56 -13.72
N THR A 76 13.90 -2.38 -12.77
CA THR A 76 15.11 -2.15 -11.96
C THR A 76 16.26 -3.09 -12.38
N LEU A 77 17.46 -2.80 -11.91
CA LEU A 77 18.64 -3.67 -12.03
C LEU A 77 18.87 -4.40 -10.69
N TYR A 78 19.65 -5.48 -10.72
CA TYR A 78 20.16 -6.05 -9.46
C TYR A 78 21.04 -5.01 -8.75
N GLY A 79 20.99 -4.99 -7.42
CA GLY A 79 21.64 -3.97 -6.60
C GLY A 79 20.93 -2.61 -6.56
N SER A 80 19.77 -2.45 -7.20
CA SER A 80 18.94 -1.24 -7.05
C SER A 80 18.40 -1.08 -5.63
N TYR A 81 18.25 -2.17 -4.89
CA TYR A 81 17.87 -2.17 -3.48
C TYR A 81 19.07 -2.58 -2.61
N THR A 82 19.38 -1.75 -1.62
CA THR A 82 20.57 -1.93 -0.77
C THR A 82 20.25 -2.07 0.71
N ASN A 83 19.05 -1.67 1.13
CA ASN A 83 18.63 -1.77 2.52
C ASN A 83 17.80 -3.04 2.72
N TRP A 84 18.24 -3.86 3.68
CA TRP A 84 17.51 -5.00 4.22
C TRP A 84 16.19 -4.58 4.87
N GLN A 85 15.20 -5.46 4.84
CA GLN A 85 13.91 -5.31 5.55
C GLN A 85 13.24 -3.94 5.34
N THR A 86 13.40 -3.37 4.15
CA THR A 86 12.98 -2.01 3.84
C THR A 86 11.87 -2.04 2.81
N THR A 87 10.83 -1.24 3.04
CA THR A 87 9.73 -1.08 2.09
C THR A 87 10.02 0.03 1.10
N TYR A 88 9.97 -0.32 -0.18
CA TYR A 88 10.05 0.57 -1.33
C TYR A 88 8.68 0.64 -2.01
N ILE A 89 8.28 1.83 -2.44
CA ILE A 89 7.07 2.06 -3.22
C ILE A 89 7.49 2.56 -4.59
N GLU A 90 7.25 1.75 -5.61
CA GLU A 90 7.50 2.08 -7.00
C GLU A 90 6.18 2.38 -7.69
N THR A 91 6.12 3.46 -8.46
CA THR A 91 4.92 3.86 -9.17
C THR A 91 5.18 4.07 -10.65
N GLN A 92 4.23 3.70 -11.49
CA GLN A 92 4.30 3.87 -12.93
C GLN A 92 2.91 4.13 -13.50
N CYS A 93 2.74 5.18 -14.29
CA CYS A 93 1.51 5.32 -15.07
C CYS A 93 1.56 4.37 -16.26
N ILE A 94 0.50 3.59 -16.43
CA ILE A 94 0.34 2.59 -17.48
C ILE A 94 -0.98 2.80 -18.22
N GLU A 95 -1.00 2.51 -19.51
CA GLU A 95 -2.19 2.65 -20.35
C GLU A 95 -3.37 1.82 -19.81
N GLU A 96 -4.54 2.44 -19.70
CA GLU A 96 -5.75 1.73 -19.31
C GLU A 96 -6.21 0.74 -20.40
N ASN A 97 -6.95 -0.29 -19.99
CA ASN A 97 -7.51 -1.33 -20.85
C ASN A 97 -6.49 -2.14 -21.66
N GLU A 98 -5.21 -2.07 -21.29
CA GLU A 98 -4.12 -2.82 -21.90
C GLU A 98 -3.66 -4.01 -21.02
N VAL A 99 -2.94 -4.95 -21.63
CA VAL A 99 -2.40 -6.14 -20.94
C VAL A 99 -0.95 -5.90 -20.54
N PHE A 100 -0.63 -6.27 -19.30
CA PHE A 100 0.68 -6.10 -18.71
C PHE A 100 1.20 -7.39 -18.09
N TYR A 101 2.51 -7.42 -17.91
CA TYR A 101 3.22 -8.43 -17.17
C TYR A 101 4.16 -7.76 -16.19
N PHE A 102 3.94 -8.01 -14.90
CA PHE A 102 4.92 -7.77 -13.87
C PHE A 102 5.75 -9.05 -13.69
N GLN A 103 7.07 -8.93 -13.61
CA GLN A 103 7.95 -10.03 -13.27
C GLN A 103 8.94 -9.57 -12.22
N ILE A 104 8.96 -10.24 -11.08
CA ILE A 104 10.00 -10.12 -10.06
C ILE A 104 10.98 -11.29 -10.21
N LEU A 105 12.27 -11.01 -10.02
CA LEU A 105 13.34 -11.99 -10.10
C LEU A 105 14.22 -11.87 -8.87
N ASP A 106 14.66 -13.04 -8.41
CA ASP A 106 15.66 -13.19 -7.38
C ASP A 106 16.87 -13.95 -7.95
N LYS A 107 18.07 -13.43 -7.72
CA LYS A 107 19.30 -13.94 -8.34
C LYS A 107 19.76 -15.27 -7.74
N GLU A 108 19.62 -15.46 -6.44
CA GLU A 108 20.11 -16.65 -5.72
C GLU A 108 19.05 -17.77 -5.66
N ARG A 109 17.85 -17.49 -6.16
CA ARG A 109 16.77 -18.46 -6.41
C ARG A 109 16.11 -18.96 -5.12
N ASP A 110 16.25 -18.23 -4.03
CA ASP A 110 15.53 -18.45 -2.79
C ASP A 110 14.32 -17.52 -2.66
N GLY A 111 14.12 -16.60 -3.61
CA GLY A 111 13.05 -15.61 -3.57
C GLY A 111 13.25 -14.63 -2.42
N ILE A 112 12.29 -13.73 -2.25
CA ILE A 112 12.44 -12.66 -1.25
C ILE A 112 11.87 -13.05 0.12
N CYS A 113 11.58 -14.32 0.38
CA CYS A 113 10.96 -14.72 1.64
C CYS A 113 11.58 -15.97 2.25
N CYS A 114 11.59 -15.93 3.57
CA CYS A 114 11.25 -16.97 4.54
C CYS A 114 12.48 -17.49 5.27
N ASP A 115 13.49 -17.93 4.52
CA ASP A 115 14.71 -18.50 5.09
C ASP A 115 15.71 -17.39 5.49
N TYR A 116 15.78 -16.32 4.71
CA TYR A 116 16.71 -15.19 4.89
C TYR A 116 16.00 -13.84 5.03
N GLY A 117 14.92 -13.81 5.81
CA GLY A 117 14.13 -12.60 6.06
C GLY A 117 12.73 -12.66 5.46
N LEU A 118 11.88 -11.73 5.87
CA LEU A 118 10.46 -11.71 5.47
C LEU A 118 10.21 -10.58 4.47
N GLY A 119 10.81 -10.69 3.30
CA GLY A 119 10.45 -9.83 2.18
C GLY A 119 9.12 -10.27 1.54
N THR A 120 8.41 -9.30 0.99
CA THR A 120 7.12 -9.49 0.33
C THR A 120 6.96 -8.45 -0.76
N TYR A 121 6.03 -8.67 -1.69
CA TYR A 121 5.60 -7.61 -2.58
C TYR A 121 4.09 -7.63 -2.78
N SER A 122 3.53 -6.48 -3.14
CA SER A 122 2.13 -6.33 -3.52
C SER A 122 1.99 -5.44 -4.74
N LEU A 123 0.99 -5.75 -5.57
CA LEU A 123 0.66 -5.01 -6.80
C LEU A 123 -0.73 -4.40 -6.66
N ALA A 124 -0.84 -3.11 -6.94
CA ALA A 124 -2.11 -2.38 -6.93
C ALA A 124 -2.26 -1.48 -8.16
N LEU A 125 -3.50 -1.13 -8.46
CA LEU A 125 -3.85 -0.13 -9.46
C LEU A 125 -4.60 1.03 -8.78
N ASN A 126 -4.29 2.27 -9.15
CA ASN A 126 -4.93 3.50 -8.66
C ASN A 126 -5.03 3.61 -7.12
N GLY A 127 -4.02 3.13 -6.40
CA GLY A 127 -3.98 3.19 -4.93
C GLY A 127 -5.07 2.37 -4.24
N GLN A 128 -5.68 1.42 -4.95
CA GLN A 128 -6.68 0.51 -4.42
C GLN A 128 -6.03 -0.66 -3.67
N GLU A 129 -6.86 -1.52 -3.10
CA GLU A 129 -6.42 -2.79 -2.51
C GLU A 129 -5.55 -3.59 -3.49
N PRO A 130 -4.48 -4.24 -3.00
CA PRO A 130 -3.63 -5.06 -3.84
C PRO A 130 -4.42 -6.16 -4.55
N PHE A 131 -4.20 -6.30 -5.86
CA PHE A 131 -4.77 -7.38 -6.66
C PHE A 131 -3.90 -8.65 -6.63
N HIS A 132 -2.63 -8.51 -6.25
CA HIS A 132 -1.71 -9.63 -6.10
C HIS A 132 -0.73 -9.35 -4.96
N THR A 133 -0.37 -10.40 -4.22
CA THR A 133 0.71 -10.39 -3.23
C THR A 133 1.58 -11.61 -3.44
N GLY A 134 2.88 -11.48 -3.17
CA GLY A 134 3.82 -12.58 -3.35
C GLY A 134 5.11 -12.39 -2.57
N GLY A 135 6.07 -13.28 -2.84
CA GLY A 135 7.38 -13.28 -2.21
C GLY A 135 8.01 -14.67 -2.08
N VAL A 136 7.19 -15.72 -2.15
CA VAL A 136 7.64 -17.12 -2.10
C VAL A 136 7.77 -17.68 -3.51
N PHE A 137 8.95 -17.53 -4.09
CA PHE A 137 9.32 -18.09 -5.38
C PHE A 137 10.80 -18.50 -5.35
N GLY A 138 11.24 -19.29 -6.33
CA GLY A 138 12.66 -19.59 -6.52
C GLY A 138 13.33 -18.45 -7.28
N PHE A 139 13.55 -18.63 -8.58
CA PHE A 139 14.20 -17.59 -9.40
C PHE A 139 13.27 -16.43 -9.80
N LYS A 140 11.97 -16.69 -10.00
CA LYS A 140 11.05 -15.67 -10.53
C LYS A 140 9.59 -15.96 -10.19
N GLU A 141 8.82 -14.88 -10.15
CA GLU A 141 7.36 -14.91 -10.24
C GLU A 141 6.90 -13.88 -11.27
N ARG A 142 5.89 -14.24 -12.06
CA ARG A 142 5.33 -13.38 -13.09
C ARG A 142 3.82 -13.30 -12.93
N THR A 143 3.31 -12.08 -12.90
CA THR A 143 1.88 -11.78 -12.84
C THR A 143 1.46 -11.09 -14.13
N ARG A 144 0.58 -11.74 -14.90
CA ARG A 144 -0.13 -11.13 -16.02
C ARG A 144 -1.39 -10.48 -15.50
N PHE A 145 -1.66 -9.25 -15.92
CA PHE A 145 -2.89 -8.53 -15.56
C PHE A 145 -3.36 -7.61 -16.69
N ASN A 146 -4.63 -7.22 -16.68
CA ASN A 146 -5.13 -6.12 -17.49
C ASN A 146 -5.33 -4.86 -16.63
N ALA A 147 -4.86 -3.72 -17.11
CA ALA A 147 -5.08 -2.44 -16.45
C ALA A 147 -6.55 -2.03 -16.61
N ILE A 148 -7.32 -1.94 -15.53
CA ILE A 148 -8.71 -1.49 -15.58
C ILE A 148 -8.85 -0.16 -14.85
N SER A 149 -9.51 0.81 -15.50
CA SER A 149 -9.75 2.15 -14.91
C SER A 149 -11.04 2.25 -14.11
N SER A 150 -11.92 1.23 -14.15
CA SER A 150 -13.15 1.22 -13.36
C SER A 150 -13.57 -0.19 -12.91
N TYR A 151 -14.01 -0.30 -11.65
CA TYR A 151 -14.47 -1.54 -11.00
C TYR A 151 -15.74 -2.16 -11.64
N ASN A 152 -16.43 -1.46 -12.53
CA ASN A 152 -17.64 -1.98 -13.18
C ASN A 152 -17.35 -3.07 -14.24
N ASN A 153 -16.07 -3.38 -14.48
CA ASN A 153 -15.63 -4.40 -15.42
C ASN A 153 -14.86 -5.55 -14.75
N MET A 154 -15.09 -5.82 -13.46
CA MET A 154 -14.40 -6.90 -12.71
C MET A 154 -14.63 -8.29 -13.33
N ASN A 155 -15.71 -8.49 -14.10
CA ASN A 155 -15.92 -9.73 -14.86
C ASN A 155 -14.90 -9.98 -15.98
N THR A 156 -14.06 -8.99 -16.31
CA THR A 156 -12.96 -9.13 -17.29
C THR A 156 -11.58 -8.89 -16.66
N PHE A 157 -11.50 -8.77 -15.34
CA PHE A 157 -10.20 -8.65 -14.66
C PHE A 157 -9.54 -10.03 -14.61
N ILE A 158 -8.43 -10.15 -15.31
CA ILE A 158 -7.67 -11.39 -15.44
C ILE A 158 -6.37 -11.20 -14.68
N ILE A 159 -6.11 -12.08 -13.71
CA ILE A 159 -4.80 -12.24 -13.10
C ILE A 159 -4.36 -13.67 -13.35
N GLU A 160 -3.19 -13.82 -13.96
CA GLU A 160 -2.54 -15.12 -14.11
C GLU A 160 -1.15 -15.04 -13.49
N VAL A 161 -0.84 -15.98 -12.61
CA VAL A 161 0.44 -16.03 -11.89
C VAL A 161 1.22 -17.26 -12.35
N GLU A 162 2.47 -17.05 -12.74
CA GLU A 162 3.44 -18.09 -13.10
C GLU A 162 4.63 -17.97 -12.15
N THR A 163 4.83 -18.97 -11.30
CA THR A 163 5.89 -19.00 -10.30
C THR A 163 6.86 -20.13 -10.61
N GLU A 164 8.16 -19.84 -10.59
CA GLU A 164 9.19 -20.89 -10.49
C GLU A 164 9.29 -21.28 -9.01
N PRO A 165 9.00 -22.52 -8.60
CA PRO A 165 9.05 -22.92 -7.20
C PRO A 165 10.49 -22.88 -6.66
N LYS A 166 10.60 -22.75 -5.33
CA LYS A 166 11.86 -22.98 -4.61
C LYS A 166 12.31 -24.45 -4.71
#